data_AF-A0A077WP82-F1
#
_entry.id   AF-A0A077WP82-F1
#
_cell.length_a   1.000
_cell.length_b   1.000
_cell.length_c   1.000
_cell.angle_alpha   90.00
_cell.angle_beta   90.00
_cell.angle_gamma   90.00
#
_symmetry.space_group_name_H-M   'P 1'
#
loop_
_entity.id
_entity.type
_entity.pdbx_description
1 polymer ?
#
loop_
_entity_poly.entity_id
_entity_poly.type
_entity_poly.pdbx_seq_one_letter_code
_entity_poly.pdbx_strand_id
1 'polypeptide(L)'
;MRFSVVLFSIVVLVLVNIGSAFTVDSPFRNTRLVRVIDLRGNVVHHDIGIRARNIDTKPVNEYLFTVSPDTSENVADIKAFLRQEPKTDLVVEPVLAPTAGPGWYKIVFDKPLEPDTEIRFGIKIAYTHVLENLPASIKQLGRQYVYYSDNIYVNSPYFTDEIKTTLQLPASRVLSYTGGPQVERTDNKIVYGPYLSVTPGSYNPFRIHYEYSKPLLTVTELQRDIQVSHWASNLAVEEHYKLEHSGARLEEEFSRAMYQKTRMVHHQTNVLKTLTFELPAAARDVYYRDEIGNVSTSRLNYGPDKATLQLFPRYPLYGGWIYTWFHGYNVDASQFVRYSSKSRQYILNLNFVENVQDMVIDKAELRVVLPEGAKNVQVAIPFGYDSLEHTVHYTNFDSTGRYVVVIQKNNVVREHQQPIQITYDYPSSRLLQKPLVASAAVFILFLASILFSRLSLSIESPAKKSQ
;
A
#
# COMPACT_ATOMS: atom_id res chain seq x y z
N MET A 1 66.85 -54.63 -8.56
CA MET A 1 67.66 -53.65 -7.79
C MET A 1 67.66 -52.35 -8.58
N ARG A 2 67.34 -51.20 -7.94
CA ARG A 2 67.11 -49.84 -8.54
C ARG A 2 65.76 -49.72 -9.28
N PHE A 3 64.95 -48.64 -9.24
CA PHE A 3 64.91 -47.31 -8.60
C PHE A 3 63.50 -46.69 -8.91
N SER A 4 63.15 -45.55 -8.27
CA SER A 4 62.22 -44.46 -8.72
C SER A 4 60.68 -44.65 -8.60
N VAL A 5 59.91 -43.85 -7.83
CA VAL A 5 59.48 -42.40 -7.93
C VAL A 5 58.27 -42.27 -8.90
N VAL A 6 57.06 -41.77 -8.55
CA VAL A 6 56.59 -40.36 -8.42
C VAL A 6 55.14 -40.40 -7.87
N LEU A 7 54.86 -39.81 -6.69
CA LEU A 7 54.07 -38.58 -6.44
C LEU A 7 52.68 -38.45 -7.13
N PHE A 8 51.61 -38.54 -6.34
CA PHE A 8 50.24 -38.17 -6.71
C PHE A 8 49.94 -36.78 -6.12
N SER A 9 49.85 -35.74 -6.96
CA SER A 9 49.42 -34.40 -6.54
C SER A 9 47.90 -34.32 -6.52
N ILE A 10 47.33 -34.08 -5.33
CA ILE A 10 45.94 -33.65 -5.15
C ILE A 10 45.90 -32.12 -5.35
N VAL A 11 45.26 -31.68 -6.44
CA VAL A 11 44.91 -30.26 -6.62
C VAL A 11 43.61 -30.00 -5.88
N VAL A 12 43.71 -29.35 -4.71
CA VAL A 12 42.56 -28.76 -4.01
C VAL A 12 42.26 -27.42 -4.67
N LEU A 13 41.15 -27.36 -5.42
CA LEU A 13 40.63 -26.11 -5.97
C LEU A 13 39.88 -25.37 -4.84
N VAL A 14 40.54 -24.41 -4.21
CA VAL A 14 39.89 -23.46 -3.29
C VAL A 14 39.11 -22.47 -4.15
N LEU A 15 37.80 -22.67 -4.26
CA LEU A 15 36.86 -21.65 -4.73
C LEU A 15 36.79 -20.55 -3.66
N VAL A 16 37.67 -19.56 -3.78
CA VAL A 16 37.50 -18.28 -3.08
C VAL A 16 36.31 -17.59 -3.74
N ASN A 17 35.17 -17.60 -3.05
CA ASN A 17 34.03 -16.76 -3.38
C ASN A 17 34.44 -15.30 -3.06
N ILE A 18 35.06 -14.62 -4.04
CA ILE A 18 35.28 -13.19 -3.97
C ILE A 18 33.91 -12.55 -4.19
N GLY A 19 33.17 -12.35 -3.11
CA GLY A 19 32.09 -11.38 -3.10
C GLY A 19 32.71 -10.02 -3.38
N SER A 20 32.51 -9.49 -4.58
CA SER A 20 32.91 -8.15 -4.95
C SER A 20 32.23 -7.16 -4.00
N ALA A 21 32.96 -6.68 -2.99
CA ALA A 21 32.53 -5.53 -2.22
C ALA A 21 32.48 -4.33 -3.18
N PHE A 22 31.27 -3.85 -3.45
CA PHE A 22 31.06 -2.62 -4.20
C PHE A 22 31.75 -1.49 -3.41
N THR A 23 32.94 -1.09 -3.84
CA THR A 23 33.61 0.09 -3.32
C THR A 23 32.97 1.28 -4.02
N VAL A 24 31.92 1.81 -3.39
CA VAL A 24 31.45 3.16 -3.72
C VAL A 24 32.65 4.06 -3.46
N ASP A 25 33.24 4.65 -4.50
CA ASP A 25 34.08 5.84 -4.32
C ASP A 25 33.26 6.75 -3.41
N SER A 26 33.77 7.08 -2.22
CA SER A 26 32.97 7.59 -1.11
C SER A 26 33.00 9.13 -1.09
N PRO A 27 32.20 9.85 -1.90
CA PRO A 27 32.22 11.31 -1.93
C PRO A 27 31.68 11.90 -0.62
N PHE A 28 31.01 11.12 0.22
CA PHE A 28 30.40 11.61 1.45
C PHE A 28 31.06 11.03 2.68
N ARG A 29 31.08 11.88 3.72
CA ARG A 29 31.26 11.47 5.11
C ARG A 29 30.03 11.90 5.90
N ASN A 30 29.40 10.96 6.59
CA ASN A 30 28.24 11.26 7.42
C ASN A 30 28.69 11.79 8.78
N THR A 31 28.56 13.10 9.01
CA THR A 31 28.91 13.71 10.30
C THR A 31 27.95 13.29 11.41
N ARG A 32 26.68 13.10 11.08
CA ARG A 32 25.69 12.62 12.06
C ARG A 32 24.55 11.90 11.40
N LEU A 33 24.23 10.71 11.92
CA LEU A 33 23.09 9.92 11.51
C LEU A 33 22.19 9.62 12.72
N VAL A 34 20.94 10.04 12.65
CA VAL A 34 19.93 9.75 13.69
C VAL A 34 18.81 8.96 13.06
N ARG A 35 18.57 7.74 13.52
CA ARG A 35 17.46 6.90 13.07
C ARG A 35 16.44 6.71 14.19
N VAL A 36 15.17 6.89 13.87
CA VAL A 36 14.04 6.54 14.74
C VAL A 36 13.25 5.43 14.06
N ILE A 37 13.09 4.30 14.73
CA ILE A 37 12.29 3.16 14.29
C ILE A 37 11.00 3.17 15.10
N ASP A 38 9.87 3.36 14.43
CA ASP A 38 8.55 3.34 15.03
C ASP A 38 7.92 1.94 14.88
N LEU A 39 7.77 1.26 16.02
CA LEU A 39 7.23 -0.10 16.14
C LEU A 39 5.81 -0.10 16.75
N ARG A 40 5.14 1.07 16.80
CA ARG A 40 3.83 1.23 17.44
C ARG A 40 2.65 0.71 16.60
N GLY A 41 2.85 0.55 15.29
CA GLY A 41 1.85 0.07 14.34
C GLY A 41 2.28 -1.22 13.65
N ASN A 42 1.40 -1.73 12.78
CA ASN A 42 1.66 -2.92 11.96
C ASN A 42 2.73 -2.64 10.88
N VAL A 43 2.77 -1.39 10.38
CA VAL A 43 3.81 -0.90 9.47
C VAL A 43 4.93 -0.30 10.30
N VAL A 44 6.16 -0.78 10.09
CA VAL A 44 7.35 -0.27 10.78
C VAL A 44 7.92 0.90 9.99
N HIS A 45 8.03 2.06 10.63
CA HIS A 45 8.53 3.27 9.97
C HIS A 45 9.94 3.60 10.45
N HIS A 46 10.85 3.87 9.52
CA HIS A 46 12.16 4.43 9.83
C HIS A 46 12.16 5.90 9.44
N ASP A 47 12.44 6.80 10.38
CA ASP A 47 12.77 8.20 10.11
C ASP A 47 14.28 8.39 10.36
N ILE A 48 15.02 8.57 9.27
CA ILE A 48 16.47 8.69 9.28
C ILE A 48 16.82 10.14 8.95
N GLY A 49 17.54 10.80 9.84
CA GLY A 49 18.13 12.11 9.63
C GLY A 49 19.61 11.99 9.36
N ILE A 50 20.06 12.52 8.24
CA ILE A 50 21.45 12.44 7.79
C ILE A 50 22.01 13.86 7.68
N ARG A 51 23.19 14.07 8.25
CA ARG A 51 24.09 15.19 7.94
C ARG A 51 25.29 14.63 7.21
N ALA A 52 25.40 14.92 5.92
CA ALA A 52 26.45 14.42 5.06
C ALA A 52 27.32 15.58 4.59
N ARG A 53 28.63 15.41 4.60
CA ARG A 53 29.61 16.37 4.06
C ARG A 53 30.23 15.81 2.79
N ASN A 54 30.32 16.63 1.75
CA ASN A 54 31.08 16.29 0.55
C ASN A 54 32.59 16.35 0.86
N ILE A 55 33.27 15.21 0.77
CA ILE A 55 34.72 15.09 0.94
C ILE A 55 35.46 14.93 -0.39
N ASP A 56 34.74 14.87 -1.52
CA ASP A 56 35.32 14.86 -2.85
C ASP A 56 35.77 16.26 -3.26
N THR A 57 36.70 16.30 -4.20
CA THR A 57 37.20 17.50 -4.88
C THR A 57 36.21 18.10 -5.87
N LYS A 58 35.17 17.34 -6.25
CA LYS A 58 34.16 17.76 -7.23
C LYS A 58 32.79 17.97 -6.58
N PRO A 59 31.92 18.82 -7.16
CA PRO A 59 30.54 18.90 -6.76
C PRO A 59 29.79 17.59 -7.02
N VAL A 60 28.98 17.14 -6.06
CA VAL A 60 28.24 15.87 -6.14
C VAL A 60 26.74 16.12 -6.02
N ASN A 61 25.97 15.50 -6.90
CA ASN A 61 24.52 15.71 -7.02
C ASN A 61 23.68 14.54 -6.49
N GLU A 62 24.30 13.41 -6.15
CA GLU A 62 23.59 12.20 -5.78
C GLU A 62 24.16 11.57 -4.51
N TYR A 63 23.29 11.04 -3.66
CA TYR A 63 23.65 10.30 -2.45
C TYR A 63 23.10 8.88 -2.53
N LEU A 64 23.94 7.88 -2.27
CA LEU A 64 23.53 6.47 -2.27
C LEU A 64 23.08 6.03 -0.87
N PHE A 65 21.90 5.45 -0.81
CA PHE A 65 21.32 4.89 0.41
C PHE A 65 21.05 3.40 0.20
N THR A 66 21.31 2.60 1.24
CA THR A 66 21.11 1.15 1.18
C THR A 66 20.18 0.68 2.28
N VAL A 67 19.20 -0.12 1.91
CA VAL A 67 18.39 -0.92 2.82
C VAL A 67 19.11 -2.25 3.08
N SER A 68 18.80 -2.92 4.19
CA SER A 68 19.31 -4.28 4.42
C SER A 68 18.78 -5.21 3.32
N PRO A 69 19.62 -6.09 2.73
CA PRO A 69 19.13 -7.07 1.76
C PRO A 69 17.95 -7.89 2.29
N ASP A 70 18.02 -8.28 3.57
CA ASP A 70 17.00 -9.09 4.26
C ASP A 70 15.62 -8.44 4.33
N THR A 71 15.53 -7.10 4.30
CA THR A 71 14.27 -6.35 4.41
C THR A 71 13.95 -5.55 3.14
N SER A 72 14.73 -5.75 2.08
CA SER A 72 14.60 -4.98 0.84
C SER A 72 13.28 -5.25 0.10
N GLU A 73 12.79 -6.51 0.13
CA GLU A 73 11.51 -6.91 -0.44
C GLU A 73 10.30 -6.38 0.36
N ASN A 74 10.52 -6.07 1.63
CA ASN A 74 9.49 -5.58 2.56
C ASN A 74 9.27 -4.06 2.49
N VAL A 75 10.06 -3.33 1.70
CA VAL A 75 9.93 -1.88 1.54
C VAL A 75 8.67 -1.55 0.76
N ALA A 76 7.74 -0.84 1.39
CA ALA A 76 6.48 -0.40 0.78
C ALA A 76 6.59 0.99 0.14
N ASP A 77 7.25 1.92 0.83
CA ASP A 77 7.47 3.29 0.37
C ASP A 77 8.82 3.80 0.90
N ILE A 78 9.48 4.64 0.10
CA ILE A 78 10.70 5.34 0.47
C ILE A 78 10.65 6.77 -0.06
N LYS A 79 10.83 7.75 0.83
CA LYS A 79 10.81 9.17 0.50
C LYS A 79 11.99 9.88 1.13
N ALA A 80 12.60 10.79 0.39
CA ALA A 80 13.65 11.66 0.90
C ALA A 80 13.21 13.12 0.84
N PHE A 81 13.68 13.95 1.78
CA PHE A 81 13.36 15.37 1.83
C PHE A 81 14.48 16.17 2.49
N LEU A 82 14.67 17.42 2.07
CA LEU A 82 15.57 18.35 2.74
C LEU A 82 15.02 18.76 4.10
N ARG A 83 15.88 18.77 5.12
CA ARG A 83 15.53 19.20 6.49
C ARG A 83 15.70 20.72 6.62
N GLN A 84 14.97 21.45 5.78
CA GLN A 84 14.81 22.90 5.80
C GLN A 84 13.33 23.25 5.99
N GLU A 85 13.01 24.51 6.30
CA GLU A 85 11.63 25.00 6.39
C GLU A 85 11.33 25.92 5.19
N PRO A 86 10.34 25.61 4.34
CA PRO A 86 9.52 24.40 4.30
C PRO A 86 10.32 23.17 3.82
N LYS A 87 9.88 21.96 4.21
CA LYS A 87 10.50 20.70 3.74
C LYS A 87 10.32 20.59 2.22
N THR A 88 11.39 20.24 1.52
CA THR A 88 11.40 20.05 0.06
C THR A 88 11.64 18.59 -0.23
N ASP A 89 10.76 17.96 -1.00
CA ASP A 89 10.91 16.56 -1.38
C ASP A 89 12.09 16.39 -2.35
N LEU A 90 12.81 15.28 -2.21
CA LEU A 90 13.92 14.89 -3.07
C LEU A 90 13.51 13.68 -3.90
N VAL A 91 14.05 13.58 -5.11
CA VAL A 91 13.80 12.44 -6.00
C VAL A 91 14.59 11.23 -5.49
N VAL A 92 13.89 10.10 -5.33
CA VAL A 92 14.47 8.82 -4.94
C VAL A 92 14.28 7.83 -6.08
N GLU A 93 15.37 7.25 -6.57
CA GLU A 93 15.37 6.28 -7.66
C GLU A 93 16.00 4.96 -7.19
N PRO A 94 15.37 3.79 -7.41
CA PRO A 94 16.01 2.51 -7.16
C PRO A 94 17.19 2.30 -8.13
N VAL A 95 18.32 1.83 -7.62
CA VAL A 95 19.51 1.54 -8.43
C VAL A 95 19.47 0.09 -8.88
N LEU A 96 19.11 -0.14 -10.13
CA LEU A 96 19.08 -1.46 -10.75
C LEU A 96 20.45 -1.78 -11.39
N ALA A 97 21.50 -1.91 -10.57
CA ALA A 97 22.82 -2.32 -11.06
C ALA A 97 23.05 -3.82 -10.79
N PRO A 98 23.50 -4.63 -11.79
CA PRO A 98 23.75 -6.07 -11.61
C PRO A 98 24.74 -6.42 -10.48
N THR A 99 25.60 -5.47 -10.12
CA THR A 99 26.68 -5.61 -9.13
C THR A 99 26.32 -5.10 -7.73
N ALA A 100 25.26 -4.31 -7.56
CA ALA A 100 24.92 -3.70 -6.27
C ALA A 100 23.98 -4.60 -5.43
N GLY A 101 23.20 -5.48 -6.07
CA GLY A 101 22.16 -6.26 -5.40
C GLY A 101 20.90 -5.43 -5.09
N PRO A 102 19.83 -6.05 -4.58
CA PRO A 102 18.59 -5.35 -4.25
C PRO A 102 18.77 -4.40 -3.06
N GLY A 103 17.95 -3.34 -2.98
CA GLY A 103 17.90 -2.43 -1.84
C GLY A 103 18.77 -1.17 -1.93
N TRP A 104 19.33 -0.85 -3.09
CA TRP A 104 20.05 0.40 -3.33
C TRP A 104 19.13 1.49 -3.88
N TYR A 105 19.26 2.69 -3.32
CA TYR A 105 18.51 3.86 -3.70
C TYR A 105 19.46 5.03 -3.93
N LYS A 106 19.20 5.79 -4.98
CA LYS A 106 19.88 7.03 -5.29
C LYS A 106 18.96 8.19 -4.94
N ILE A 107 19.45 9.11 -4.13
CA ILE A 107 18.77 10.34 -3.75
C ILE A 107 19.40 11.47 -4.55
N VAL A 108 18.62 12.12 -5.40
CA VAL A 108 19.11 13.19 -6.29
C VAL A 108 18.84 14.54 -5.65
N PHE A 109 19.88 15.38 -5.58
CA PHE A 109 19.80 16.75 -5.11
C PHE A 109 19.55 17.70 -6.28
N ASP A 110 18.64 18.66 -6.10
CA ASP A 110 18.33 19.68 -7.13
C ASP A 110 19.55 20.55 -7.48
N LYS A 111 20.43 20.77 -6.51
CA LYS A 111 21.66 21.54 -6.66
C LYS A 111 22.85 20.66 -6.27
N PRO A 112 23.91 20.62 -7.11
CA PRO A 112 25.16 19.95 -6.74
C PRO A 112 25.70 20.51 -5.42
N LEU A 113 26.16 19.61 -4.55
CA LEU A 113 26.78 19.96 -3.28
C LEU A 113 28.27 20.21 -3.50
N GLU A 114 28.72 21.43 -3.23
CA GLU A 114 30.12 21.85 -3.39
C GLU A 114 31.06 21.09 -2.42
N PRO A 115 32.36 20.96 -2.76
CA PRO A 115 33.38 20.37 -1.87
C PRO A 115 33.38 21.01 -0.47
N ASP A 116 33.57 20.18 0.57
CA ASP A 116 33.59 20.56 2.00
C ASP A 116 32.32 21.22 2.54
N THR A 117 31.20 21.15 1.80
CA THR A 117 29.90 21.63 2.28
C THR A 117 29.04 20.50 2.86
N GLU A 118 28.19 20.84 3.83
CA GLU A 118 27.29 19.90 4.52
C GLU A 118 25.85 20.05 4.02
N ILE A 119 25.18 18.93 3.79
CA ILE A 119 23.76 18.85 3.50
C ILE A 119 23.01 18.13 4.62
N ARG A 120 21.78 18.57 4.89
CA ARG A 120 20.89 17.97 5.90
C ARG A 120 19.59 17.53 5.26
N PHE A 121 19.37 16.24 5.25
CA PHE A 121 18.16 15.65 4.67
C PHE A 121 17.64 14.51 5.55
N GLY A 122 16.41 14.12 5.30
CA GLY A 122 15.72 13.02 5.94
C GLY A 122 15.30 11.97 4.94
N ILE A 123 15.30 10.71 5.36
CA ILE A 123 14.76 9.58 4.61
C ILE A 123 13.68 8.95 5.49
N LYS A 124 12.51 8.72 4.92
CA LYS A 124 11.43 7.95 5.54
C LYS A 124 11.22 6.67 4.76
N ILE A 125 11.14 5.56 5.47
CA ILE A 125 10.93 4.23 4.89
C ILE A 125 9.81 3.55 5.65
N ALA A 126 8.85 2.96 4.93
CA ALA A 126 7.80 2.13 5.48
C ALA A 126 8.08 0.67 5.13
N TYR A 127 8.15 -0.18 6.16
CA TYR A 127 8.33 -1.62 6.03
C TYR A 127 7.07 -2.37 6.44
N THR A 128 6.75 -3.42 5.70
CA THR A 128 5.63 -4.32 5.96
C THR A 128 6.12 -5.73 6.20
N HIS A 129 5.37 -6.56 6.93
CA HIS A 129 5.72 -7.97 7.18
C HIS A 129 7.11 -8.20 7.82
N VAL A 130 7.59 -7.24 8.60
CA VAL A 130 8.87 -7.34 9.35
C VAL A 130 8.67 -7.66 10.83
N LEU A 131 7.41 -7.76 11.29
CA LEU A 131 7.05 -8.14 12.65
C LEU A 131 6.68 -9.61 12.69
N GLU A 132 7.39 -10.39 13.48
CA GLU A 132 7.13 -11.82 13.64
C GLU A 132 6.42 -12.11 14.96
N ASN A 133 5.40 -12.98 14.93
CA ASN A 133 4.72 -13.38 16.16
C ASN A 133 5.57 -14.40 16.92
N LEU A 134 5.92 -14.10 18.17
CA LEU A 134 6.64 -15.01 19.05
C LEU A 134 6.00 -15.00 20.45
N PRO A 135 5.35 -16.09 20.89
CA PRO A 135 5.09 -17.33 20.16
C PRO A 135 4.14 -17.14 18.97
N ALA A 136 4.22 -18.04 17.99
CA ALA A 136 3.36 -18.01 16.80
C ALA A 136 1.88 -18.32 17.12
N SER A 137 1.62 -19.02 18.23
CA SER A 137 0.29 -19.30 18.76
C SER A 137 0.17 -18.89 20.22
N ILE A 138 -1.02 -18.41 20.60
CA ILE A 138 -1.39 -17.97 21.93
C ILE A 138 -2.79 -18.47 22.30
N LYS A 139 -3.05 -18.62 23.59
CA LYS A 139 -4.41 -18.87 24.09
C LYS A 139 -5.35 -17.71 23.76
N GLN A 140 -6.66 -17.94 23.82
CA GLN A 140 -7.67 -16.92 23.51
C GLN A 140 -7.58 -15.64 24.37
N LEU A 141 -7.05 -15.74 25.60
CA LEU A 141 -6.74 -14.60 26.48
C LEU A 141 -5.24 -14.30 26.60
N GLY A 142 -4.42 -14.94 25.77
CA GLY A 142 -3.00 -14.69 25.73
C GLY A 142 -2.71 -13.26 25.30
N ARG A 143 -1.66 -12.68 25.86
CA ARG A 143 -1.09 -11.43 25.36
C ARG A 143 -0.23 -11.75 24.15
N GLN A 144 -0.41 -11.00 23.07
CA GLN A 144 0.42 -11.13 21.89
C GLN A 144 1.74 -10.38 22.09
N TYR A 145 2.84 -11.05 21.72
CA TYR A 145 4.17 -10.46 21.68
C TYR A 145 4.72 -10.63 20.27
N VAL A 146 5.42 -9.61 19.81
CA VAL A 146 6.04 -9.60 18.49
C VAL A 146 7.54 -9.40 18.62
N TYR A 147 8.24 -9.99 17.68
CA TYR A 147 9.67 -9.97 17.54
C TYR A 147 10.03 -9.10 16.34
N TYR A 148 11.00 -8.21 16.51
CA TYR A 148 11.58 -7.40 15.44
C TYR A 148 13.10 -7.46 15.54
N SER A 149 13.77 -7.56 14.40
CA SER A 149 15.23 -7.56 14.32
C SER A 149 15.72 -6.74 13.13
N ASP A 150 16.80 -6.00 13.36
CA ASP A 150 17.41 -5.12 12.37
C ASP A 150 18.85 -4.81 12.82
N ASN A 151 19.65 -4.15 11.98
CA ASN A 151 20.95 -3.61 12.35
C ASN A 151 20.79 -2.43 13.31
N ILE A 152 21.59 -2.31 14.37
CA ILE A 152 21.66 -1.14 15.27
C ILE A 152 22.18 0.08 14.52
N TYR A 153 23.08 -0.15 13.57
CA TYR A 153 23.54 0.84 12.63
C TYR A 153 22.59 0.93 11.43
N VAL A 154 22.78 1.93 10.60
CA VAL A 154 22.17 1.99 9.26
C VAL A 154 23.16 1.38 8.29
N ASN A 155 22.69 0.50 7.40
CA ASN A 155 23.51 0.00 6.31
C ASN A 155 23.87 1.21 5.42
N SER A 156 25.07 1.75 5.59
CA SER A 156 25.55 2.96 4.93
C SER A 156 26.83 2.63 4.19
N PRO A 157 26.95 3.02 2.90
CA PRO A 157 28.21 2.88 2.16
C PRO A 157 29.26 3.92 2.58
N TYR A 158 28.89 4.89 3.42
CA TYR A 158 29.76 5.98 3.86
C TYR A 158 30.18 5.83 5.32
N PHE A 159 31.39 6.31 5.61
CA PHE A 159 31.89 6.43 6.98
C PHE A 159 31.02 7.40 7.77
N THR A 160 30.66 7.04 9.01
CA THR A 160 29.75 7.79 9.86
C THR A 160 30.39 8.15 11.20
N ASP A 161 30.51 9.44 11.49
CA ASP A 161 31.18 9.94 12.71
C ASP A 161 30.37 9.67 13.98
N GLU A 162 29.06 9.90 13.95
CA GLU A 162 28.13 9.66 15.06
C GLU A 162 26.85 9.02 14.54
N ILE A 163 26.46 7.88 15.11
CA ILE A 163 25.17 7.25 14.84
C ILE A 163 24.38 6.99 16.13
N LYS A 164 23.09 7.33 16.08
CA LYS A 164 22.13 7.10 17.16
C LYS A 164 20.85 6.47 16.62
N THR A 165 20.46 5.33 17.16
CA THR A 165 19.20 4.64 16.80
C THR A 165 18.24 4.66 17.98
N THR A 166 16.99 5.02 17.75
CA THR A 166 15.94 5.08 18.76
C THR A 166 14.76 4.22 18.35
N LEU A 167 14.34 3.30 19.19
CA LEU A 167 13.12 2.51 19.01
C LEU A 167 11.96 3.16 19.78
N GLN A 168 10.79 3.27 19.15
CA GLN A 168 9.54 3.67 19.79
C GLN A 168 8.58 2.48 19.84
N LEU A 169 8.09 2.16 21.03
CA LEU A 169 7.27 0.98 21.31
C LEU A 169 5.83 1.38 21.63
N PRO A 170 4.84 0.52 21.35
CA PRO A 170 3.44 0.79 21.68
C PRO A 170 3.18 0.76 23.18
N ALA A 171 3.94 -0.06 23.92
CA ALA A 171 3.80 -0.29 25.35
C ALA A 171 5.17 -0.41 26.03
N SER A 172 5.20 -0.23 27.35
CA SER A 172 6.43 -0.32 28.16
C SER A 172 6.84 -1.76 28.42
N ARG A 173 5.96 -2.74 28.18
CA ARG A 173 6.25 -4.16 28.42
C ARG A 173 7.08 -4.73 27.27
N VAL A 174 8.35 -4.99 27.58
CA VAL A 174 9.33 -5.65 26.70
C VAL A 174 9.84 -6.88 27.43
N LEU A 175 9.77 -8.04 26.78
CA LEU A 175 10.24 -9.31 27.31
C LEU A 175 11.77 -9.43 27.20
N SER A 176 12.32 -9.11 26.03
CA SER A 176 13.77 -9.11 25.81
C SER A 176 14.16 -8.06 24.77
N TYR A 177 15.39 -7.56 24.88
CA TYR A 177 16.01 -6.69 23.88
C TYR A 177 17.52 -6.87 23.92
N THR A 178 18.21 -6.61 22.82
CA THR A 178 19.69 -6.61 22.79
C THR A 178 20.20 -5.46 23.65
N GLY A 179 20.89 -5.76 24.75
CA GLY A 179 21.55 -4.79 25.61
C GLY A 179 22.98 -4.46 25.16
N GLY A 180 23.63 -3.54 25.87
CA GLY A 180 25.01 -3.16 25.61
C GLY A 180 25.44 -1.93 26.40
N PRO A 181 26.73 -1.55 26.35
CA PRO A 181 27.29 -0.46 27.15
C PRO A 181 26.71 0.93 26.81
N GLN A 182 26.12 1.10 25.63
CA GLN A 182 25.48 2.35 25.18
C GLN A 182 24.00 2.14 24.83
N VAL A 183 23.28 1.42 25.68
CA VAL A 183 21.85 1.15 25.50
C VAL A 183 21.08 1.70 26.69
N GLU A 184 20.19 2.64 26.44
CA GLU A 184 19.32 3.25 27.45
C GLU A 184 17.87 2.91 27.16
N ARG A 185 17.14 2.48 28.19
CA ARG A 185 15.69 2.24 28.09
C ARG A 185 14.94 3.22 28.98
N THR A 186 13.91 3.84 28.41
CA THR A 186 12.99 4.75 29.10
C THR A 186 11.57 4.38 28.71
N ASP A 187 10.84 3.70 29.59
CA ASP A 187 9.47 3.22 29.38
C ASP A 187 9.23 2.56 28.01
N ASN A 188 8.67 3.31 27.07
CA ASN A 188 8.30 2.89 25.71
C ASN A 188 9.37 3.21 24.66
N LYS A 189 10.58 3.56 25.07
CA LYS A 189 11.68 3.98 24.20
C LYS A 189 12.97 3.26 24.56
N ILE A 190 13.68 2.80 23.54
CA ILE A 190 15.03 2.23 23.69
C ILE A 190 15.97 2.99 22.77
N VAL A 191 17.11 3.42 23.30
CA VAL A 191 18.11 4.22 22.59
C VAL A 191 19.41 3.44 22.53
N TYR A 192 19.92 3.27 21.32
CA TYR A 192 21.22 2.68 21.02
C TYR A 192 22.19 3.76 20.56
N GLY A 193 23.34 3.84 21.22
CA GLY A 193 24.37 4.84 20.98
C GLY A 193 24.20 6.11 21.83
N PRO A 194 24.98 7.17 21.56
CA PRO A 194 25.70 7.41 20.31
C PRO A 194 26.95 6.51 20.15
N TYR A 195 27.04 5.82 19.01
CA TYR A 195 28.25 5.14 18.59
C TYR A 195 29.07 6.06 17.70
N LEU A 196 30.40 6.01 17.86
CA LEU A 196 31.32 6.89 17.17
C LEU A 196 32.14 6.13 16.12
N SER A 197 32.51 6.82 15.04
CA SER A 197 33.45 6.32 14.01
C SER A 197 33.07 4.96 13.42
N VAL A 198 31.84 4.85 12.92
CA VAL A 198 31.32 3.62 12.31
C VAL A 198 31.78 3.52 10.85
N THR A 199 32.43 2.41 10.52
CA THR A 199 32.96 2.17 9.17
C THR A 199 31.85 1.78 8.17
N PRO A 200 32.04 2.04 6.87
CA PRO A 200 31.12 1.59 5.83
C PRO A 200 30.75 0.11 5.95
N GLY A 201 29.47 -0.23 5.74
CA GLY A 201 28.99 -1.61 5.78
C GLY A 201 28.99 -2.27 7.18
N SER A 202 29.21 -1.50 8.25
CA SER A 202 29.16 -2.04 9.62
C SER A 202 27.79 -2.63 9.95
N TYR A 203 27.81 -3.84 10.52
CA TYR A 203 26.60 -4.57 10.89
C TYR A 203 26.67 -5.05 12.34
N ASN A 204 25.67 -4.67 13.13
CA ASN A 204 25.50 -5.11 14.50
C ASN A 204 24.01 -5.36 14.76
N PRO A 205 23.52 -6.61 14.73
CA PRO A 205 22.10 -6.89 14.81
C PRO A 205 21.56 -6.63 16.22
N PHE A 206 20.41 -5.96 16.33
CA PHE A 206 19.58 -5.98 17.52
C PHE A 206 18.32 -6.81 17.29
N ARG A 207 17.78 -7.25 18.40
CA ARG A 207 16.53 -8.00 18.50
C ARG A 207 15.72 -7.40 19.62
N ILE A 208 14.41 -7.34 19.42
CA ILE A 208 13.49 -6.88 20.45
C ILE A 208 12.22 -7.72 20.42
N HIS A 209 11.76 -8.10 21.61
CA HIS A 209 10.56 -8.88 21.83
C HIS A 209 9.67 -8.14 22.80
N TYR A 210 8.54 -7.62 22.32
CA TYR A 210 7.70 -6.68 23.06
C TYR A 210 6.21 -6.98 22.91
N GLU A 211 5.41 -6.47 23.86
CA GLU A 211 3.96 -6.66 23.84
C GLU A 211 3.32 -5.81 22.73
N TYR A 212 2.51 -6.43 21.87
CA TYR A 212 1.73 -5.76 20.83
C TYR A 212 0.29 -6.27 20.92
N SER A 213 -0.56 -5.52 21.62
CA SER A 213 -1.94 -5.90 21.90
C SER A 213 -2.93 -5.57 20.78
N LYS A 214 -2.55 -4.75 19.79
CA LYS A 214 -3.40 -4.47 18.64
C LYS A 214 -3.46 -5.69 17.69
N PRO A 215 -4.56 -5.87 16.94
CA PRO A 215 -4.56 -6.84 15.84
C PRO A 215 -3.53 -6.43 14.78
N LEU A 216 -2.78 -7.41 14.26
CA LEU A 216 -1.99 -7.24 13.05
C LEU A 216 -2.88 -7.59 11.87
N LEU A 217 -3.11 -6.63 10.98
CA LEU A 217 -4.13 -6.69 9.93
C LEU A 217 -3.49 -6.61 8.56
N THR A 218 -3.67 -7.65 7.77
CA THR A 218 -3.17 -7.73 6.39
C THR A 218 -4.33 -7.93 5.44
N VAL A 219 -4.56 -6.96 4.57
CA VAL A 219 -5.49 -7.08 3.46
C VAL A 219 -4.73 -7.73 2.32
N THR A 220 -4.89 -9.04 2.18
CA THR A 220 -4.21 -9.82 1.12
C THR A 220 -4.64 -9.35 -0.29
N GLU A 221 -5.89 -8.93 -0.43
CA GLU A 221 -6.42 -8.38 -1.67
C GLU A 221 -7.43 -7.27 -1.37
N LEU A 222 -7.20 -6.10 -1.96
CA LEU A 222 -8.12 -4.97 -1.98
C LEU A 222 -8.48 -4.68 -3.44
N GLN A 223 -9.76 -4.81 -3.78
CA GLN A 223 -10.27 -4.31 -5.06
C GLN A 223 -11.18 -3.12 -4.80
N ARG A 224 -10.86 -1.99 -5.41
CA ARG A 224 -11.60 -0.74 -5.26
C ARG A 224 -12.16 -0.33 -6.61
N ASP A 225 -13.47 -0.45 -6.76
CA ASP A 225 -14.20 -0.10 -7.97
C ASP A 225 -14.84 1.28 -7.78
N ILE A 226 -14.50 2.23 -8.66
CA ILE A 226 -15.07 3.57 -8.66
C ILE A 226 -15.74 3.82 -9.99
N GLN A 227 -17.07 3.98 -9.97
CA GLN A 227 -17.85 4.25 -11.17
C GLN A 227 -18.36 5.68 -11.21
N VAL A 228 -18.02 6.41 -12.27
CA VAL A 228 -18.45 7.79 -12.50
C VAL A 228 -19.62 7.83 -13.46
N SER A 229 -20.69 8.55 -13.09
CA SER A 229 -21.88 8.78 -13.91
C SER A 229 -22.18 10.27 -14.03
N HIS A 230 -22.00 10.83 -15.23
CA HIS A 230 -22.38 12.22 -15.52
C HIS A 230 -23.89 12.39 -15.66
N TRP A 231 -24.60 11.36 -16.12
CA TRP A 231 -26.05 11.43 -16.30
C TRP A 231 -26.79 11.55 -14.96
N ALA A 232 -26.34 10.81 -13.95
CA ALA A 232 -26.92 10.85 -12.59
C ALA A 232 -26.18 11.79 -11.62
N SER A 233 -25.11 12.48 -12.07
CA SER A 233 -24.16 13.21 -11.21
C SER A 233 -23.73 12.40 -9.98
N ASN A 234 -23.40 11.12 -10.18
CA ASN A 234 -23.11 10.19 -9.10
C ASN A 234 -21.74 9.53 -9.28
N LEU A 235 -21.02 9.39 -8.19
CA LEU A 235 -19.83 8.56 -8.08
C LEU A 235 -20.15 7.44 -7.09
N ALA A 236 -20.12 6.20 -7.59
CA ALA A 236 -20.32 5.01 -6.78
C ALA A 236 -18.95 4.41 -6.46
N VAL A 237 -18.72 4.09 -5.19
CA VAL A 237 -17.52 3.41 -4.71
C VAL A 237 -17.95 2.06 -4.14
N GLU A 238 -17.29 0.99 -4.55
CA GLU A 238 -17.38 -0.33 -3.94
C GLU A 238 -15.98 -0.85 -3.66
N GLU A 239 -15.75 -1.34 -2.44
CA GLU A 239 -14.46 -1.88 -2.03
C GLU A 239 -14.64 -3.31 -1.51
N HIS A 240 -13.93 -4.24 -2.13
CA HIS A 240 -13.85 -5.65 -1.75
C HIS A 240 -12.56 -5.88 -0.97
N TYR A 241 -12.69 -6.39 0.24
CA TYR A 241 -11.59 -6.68 1.14
C TYR A 241 -11.48 -8.17 1.38
N LYS A 242 -10.25 -8.69 1.31
CA LYS A 242 -9.86 -9.98 1.86
C LYS A 242 -8.86 -9.77 2.98
N LEU A 243 -9.37 -9.64 4.20
CA LEU A 243 -8.58 -9.35 5.40
C LEU A 243 -8.17 -10.63 6.11
N GLU A 244 -6.89 -10.77 6.39
CA GLU A 244 -6.34 -11.74 7.33
C GLU A 244 -5.89 -11.04 8.62
N HIS A 245 -6.18 -11.65 9.75
CA HIS A 245 -5.56 -11.28 11.01
C HIS A 245 -4.19 -11.97 11.13
N SER A 246 -3.11 -11.33 10.69
CA SER A 246 -1.74 -11.89 10.68
C SER A 246 -1.05 -11.98 12.05
N GLY A 247 -1.74 -11.63 13.14
CA GLY A 247 -1.24 -11.83 14.51
C GLY A 247 -1.15 -13.29 14.96
N ALA A 248 -0.70 -13.51 16.19
CA ALA A 248 -0.50 -14.84 16.76
C ALA A 248 -1.80 -15.67 16.75
N ARG A 249 -1.71 -16.90 16.23
CA ARG A 249 -2.84 -17.83 16.04
C ARG A 249 -3.39 -18.33 17.38
N LEU A 250 -4.61 -18.86 17.38
CA LEU A 250 -5.12 -19.56 18.55
C LEU A 250 -4.40 -20.89 18.74
N GLU A 251 -3.85 -21.11 19.93
CA GLU A 251 -3.24 -22.38 20.35
C GLU A 251 -4.30 -23.46 20.59
N GLU A 252 -5.44 -23.05 21.15
CA GLU A 252 -6.57 -23.92 21.51
C GLU A 252 -7.79 -23.55 20.64
N GLU A 253 -8.81 -24.40 20.62
CA GLU A 253 -10.05 -24.10 19.92
C GLU A 253 -10.75 -22.86 20.49
N PHE A 254 -11.49 -22.16 19.63
CA PHE A 254 -12.25 -20.99 20.04
C PHE A 254 -13.40 -21.36 20.99
N SER A 255 -13.41 -20.77 22.18
CA SER A 255 -14.51 -20.89 23.14
C SER A 255 -15.40 -19.63 23.13
N ARG A 256 -16.62 -19.77 22.60
CA ARG A 256 -17.62 -18.70 22.62
C ARG A 256 -18.01 -18.29 24.04
N ALA A 257 -18.12 -19.25 24.96
CA ALA A 257 -18.42 -18.99 26.36
C ALA A 257 -17.32 -18.14 27.01
N MET A 258 -16.06 -18.48 26.75
CA MET A 258 -14.91 -17.71 27.23
C MET A 258 -14.91 -16.30 26.62
N TYR A 259 -15.16 -16.19 25.31
CA TYR A 259 -15.24 -14.89 24.62
C TYR A 259 -16.29 -13.97 25.24
N GLN A 260 -17.47 -14.52 25.59
CA GLN A 260 -18.55 -13.75 26.21
C GLN A 260 -18.22 -13.34 27.65
N LYS A 261 -17.61 -14.22 28.45
CA LYS A 261 -17.22 -13.92 29.84
C LYS A 261 -16.12 -12.87 29.95
N THR A 262 -15.31 -12.70 28.89
CA THR A 262 -14.05 -11.93 28.93
C THR A 262 -14.11 -10.61 28.17
N ARG A 263 -15.30 -10.14 27.80
CA ARG A 263 -15.50 -8.91 27.00
C ARG A 263 -14.75 -7.69 27.52
N MET A 264 -14.61 -7.56 28.84
CA MET A 264 -13.94 -6.43 29.49
C MET A 264 -12.42 -6.41 29.25
N VAL A 265 -11.80 -7.55 28.99
CA VAL A 265 -10.33 -7.67 28.82
C VAL A 265 -9.90 -7.83 27.35
N HIS A 266 -10.84 -7.86 26.40
CA HIS A 266 -10.52 -7.97 24.96
C HIS A 266 -9.63 -6.84 24.43
N HIS A 267 -9.60 -5.67 25.08
CA HIS A 267 -8.70 -4.59 24.70
C HIS A 267 -7.21 -4.89 24.99
N GLN A 268 -6.95 -5.94 25.78
CA GLN A 268 -5.61 -6.43 26.11
C GLN A 268 -5.19 -7.63 25.26
N THR A 269 -6.08 -8.12 24.39
CA THR A 269 -5.81 -9.23 23.47
C THR A 269 -5.81 -8.70 22.04
N ASN A 270 -5.25 -9.47 21.12
CA ASN A 270 -5.18 -9.11 19.71
C ASN A 270 -6.54 -9.23 18.97
N VAL A 271 -7.63 -9.61 19.63
CA VAL A 271 -8.90 -9.88 18.94
C VAL A 271 -9.47 -8.65 18.21
N LEU A 272 -9.77 -8.81 16.92
CA LEU A 272 -10.46 -7.80 16.14
C LEU A 272 -11.99 -8.02 16.23
N LYS A 273 -12.70 -6.97 16.66
CA LYS A 273 -14.17 -6.99 16.83
C LYS A 273 -14.89 -6.03 15.89
N THR A 274 -14.22 -4.96 15.50
CA THR A 274 -14.84 -3.85 14.76
C THR A 274 -13.79 -3.25 13.85
N LEU A 275 -14.17 -3.00 12.61
CA LEU A 275 -13.41 -2.21 11.64
C LEU A 275 -14.09 -0.86 11.51
N THR A 276 -13.32 0.22 11.43
CA THR A 276 -13.86 1.58 11.33
C THR A 276 -13.29 2.25 10.09
N PHE A 277 -14.19 2.72 9.23
CA PHE A 277 -13.90 3.41 7.98
C PHE A 277 -14.44 4.83 8.04
N GLU A 278 -13.69 5.77 7.48
CA GLU A 278 -14.11 7.15 7.26
C GLU A 278 -14.56 7.29 5.80
N LEU A 279 -15.79 7.75 5.62
CA LEU A 279 -16.40 8.03 4.33
C LEU A 279 -16.62 9.55 4.18
N PRO A 280 -16.77 10.06 2.96
CA PRO A 280 -17.18 11.45 2.74
C PRO A 280 -18.49 11.76 3.49
N ALA A 281 -18.63 13.00 4.01
CA ALA A 281 -19.83 13.41 4.76
C ALA A 281 -21.14 13.21 3.98
N ALA A 282 -21.08 13.38 2.67
CA ALA A 282 -22.21 13.25 1.76
C ALA A 282 -22.45 11.81 1.25
N ALA A 283 -21.80 10.80 1.85
CA ALA A 283 -22.02 9.41 1.51
C ALA A 283 -23.49 9.02 1.72
N ARG A 284 -24.09 8.36 0.73
CA ARG A 284 -25.47 7.86 0.76
C ARG A 284 -25.52 6.43 0.26
N ASP A 285 -26.64 5.76 0.52
CA ASP A 285 -26.87 4.36 0.09
C ASP A 285 -25.77 3.39 0.53
N VAL A 286 -25.22 3.60 1.73
CA VAL A 286 -24.14 2.76 2.26
C VAL A 286 -24.65 1.34 2.50
N TYR A 287 -23.95 0.34 1.95
CA TYR A 287 -24.24 -1.08 2.17
C TYR A 287 -22.99 -1.83 2.62
N TYR A 288 -23.22 -2.93 3.33
CA TYR A 288 -22.19 -3.82 3.85
C TYR A 288 -22.64 -5.26 3.69
N ARG A 289 -21.88 -6.03 2.91
CA ARG A 289 -22.23 -7.40 2.50
C ARG A 289 -20.98 -8.27 2.55
N ASP A 290 -21.19 -9.56 2.75
CA ASP A 290 -20.18 -10.58 2.48
C ASP A 290 -20.64 -11.51 1.36
N GLU A 291 -19.84 -12.53 1.06
CA GLU A 291 -20.08 -13.48 -0.02
C GLU A 291 -21.45 -14.19 0.10
N ILE A 292 -21.96 -14.35 1.33
CA ILE A 292 -23.23 -15.03 1.61
C ILE A 292 -24.41 -14.06 1.79
N GLY A 293 -24.19 -12.74 1.69
CA GLY A 293 -25.25 -11.75 1.64
C GLY A 293 -25.07 -10.59 2.60
N ASN A 294 -26.19 -9.99 3.01
CA ASN A 294 -26.15 -8.78 3.83
C ASN A 294 -25.66 -9.07 5.25
N VAL A 295 -24.85 -8.17 5.79
CA VAL A 295 -24.41 -8.21 7.19
C VAL A 295 -25.04 -7.01 7.91
N SER A 296 -26.04 -7.28 8.75
CA SER A 296 -26.82 -6.24 9.43
C SER A 296 -26.10 -5.59 10.61
N THR A 297 -24.96 -6.14 11.03
CA THR A 297 -24.18 -5.62 12.15
C THR A 297 -23.19 -4.56 11.67
N SER A 298 -23.71 -3.36 11.41
CA SER A 298 -22.94 -2.15 11.11
C SER A 298 -23.52 -0.94 11.83
N ARG A 299 -22.73 0.13 11.98
CA ARG A 299 -23.20 1.42 12.49
C ARG A 299 -22.63 2.52 11.63
N LEU A 300 -23.48 3.44 11.19
CA LEU A 300 -23.09 4.60 10.41
C LEU A 300 -23.45 5.86 11.18
N ASN A 301 -22.45 6.70 11.43
CA ASN A 301 -22.62 7.96 12.13
C ASN A 301 -22.18 9.10 11.22
N TYR A 302 -23.09 10.03 10.91
CA TYR A 302 -22.76 11.22 10.12
C TYR A 302 -22.24 12.33 11.02
N GLY A 303 -21.03 12.81 10.73
CA GLY A 303 -20.47 14.04 11.28
C GLY A 303 -20.53 15.18 10.25
N PRO A 304 -20.09 16.40 10.62
CA PRO A 304 -20.08 17.55 9.73
C PRO A 304 -19.13 17.38 8.54
N ASP A 305 -17.93 16.83 8.78
CA ASP A 305 -16.87 16.73 7.76
C ASP A 305 -16.72 15.33 7.16
N LYS A 306 -17.18 14.30 7.88
CA LYS A 306 -17.07 12.89 7.48
C LYS A 306 -18.17 12.03 8.07
N ALA A 307 -18.43 10.89 7.44
CA ALA A 307 -19.28 9.85 7.99
C ALA A 307 -18.40 8.69 8.48
N THR A 308 -18.65 8.18 9.68
CA THR A 308 -17.91 7.06 10.28
C THR A 308 -18.73 5.78 10.14
N LEU A 309 -18.21 4.83 9.37
CA LEU A 309 -18.78 3.50 9.17
C LEU A 309 -18.05 2.48 10.05
N GLN A 310 -18.74 1.92 11.04
CA GLN A 310 -18.26 0.82 11.86
C GLN A 310 -18.85 -0.49 11.37
N LEU A 311 -17.98 -1.41 10.94
CA LEU A 311 -18.35 -2.74 10.50
C LEU A 311 -18.05 -3.75 11.61
N PHE A 312 -19.02 -4.59 11.93
CA PHE A 312 -18.84 -5.71 12.85
C PHE A 312 -18.91 -6.99 12.01
N PRO A 313 -17.78 -7.69 11.83
CA PRO A 313 -17.76 -8.99 11.17
C PRO A 313 -18.69 -10.00 11.86
N ARG A 314 -19.15 -11.03 11.14
CA ARG A 314 -20.07 -12.06 11.69
C ARG A 314 -19.49 -12.80 12.88
N TYR A 315 -18.17 -12.91 12.95
CA TYR A 315 -17.41 -13.52 14.02
C TYR A 315 -16.20 -12.62 14.38
N PRO A 316 -15.72 -12.64 15.64
CA PRO A 316 -14.49 -11.94 15.98
C PRO A 316 -13.31 -12.58 15.24
N LEU A 317 -12.36 -11.78 14.74
CA LEU A 317 -11.16 -12.33 14.11
C LEU A 317 -10.05 -12.50 15.15
N TYR A 318 -9.49 -13.71 15.20
CA TYR A 318 -8.24 -14.03 15.90
C TYR A 318 -7.14 -14.33 14.89
N GLY A 319 -5.90 -14.49 15.35
CA GLY A 319 -4.77 -14.80 14.48
C GLY A 319 -5.01 -15.96 13.52
N GLY A 320 -4.71 -15.73 12.24
CA GLY A 320 -4.90 -16.64 11.12
C GLY A 320 -6.32 -16.70 10.56
N TRP A 321 -7.28 -15.99 11.13
CA TRP A 321 -8.65 -15.96 10.58
C TRP A 321 -8.74 -14.94 9.45
N ILE A 322 -9.46 -15.32 8.41
CA ILE A 322 -9.68 -14.50 7.21
C ILE A 322 -11.16 -14.10 7.17
N TYR A 323 -11.43 -12.83 6.87
CA TYR A 323 -12.77 -12.33 6.63
C TYR A 323 -12.81 -11.58 5.29
N THR A 324 -13.71 -12.03 4.41
CA THR A 324 -14.00 -11.38 3.14
C THR A 324 -15.31 -10.63 3.21
N TRP A 325 -15.32 -9.39 2.74
CA TRP A 325 -16.52 -8.58 2.62
C TRP A 325 -16.36 -7.54 1.54
N PHE A 326 -17.46 -6.91 1.19
CA PHE A 326 -17.46 -5.70 0.41
C PHE A 326 -18.44 -4.69 0.99
N HIS A 327 -18.11 -3.43 0.81
CA HIS A 327 -18.97 -2.34 1.18
C HIS A 327 -18.91 -1.26 0.12
N GLY A 328 -19.98 -0.52 -0.03
CA GLY A 328 -20.05 0.52 -1.03
C GLY A 328 -20.96 1.64 -0.62
N TYR A 329 -20.80 2.76 -1.30
CA TYR A 329 -21.54 3.98 -1.04
C TYR A 329 -21.58 4.85 -2.30
N ASN A 330 -22.56 5.75 -2.34
CA ASN A 330 -22.72 6.76 -3.38
C ASN A 330 -22.36 8.13 -2.83
N VAL A 331 -21.77 8.97 -3.68
CA VAL A 331 -21.53 10.40 -3.41
C VAL A 331 -21.82 11.22 -4.66
N ASP A 332 -22.04 12.52 -4.47
CA ASP A 332 -22.18 13.43 -5.61
C ASP A 332 -20.85 13.53 -6.37
N ALA A 333 -20.89 13.26 -7.68
CA ALA A 333 -19.70 13.28 -8.53
C ALA A 333 -19.04 14.67 -8.57
N SER A 334 -19.78 15.75 -8.36
CA SER A 334 -19.25 17.14 -8.38
C SER A 334 -18.20 17.41 -7.31
N GLN A 335 -18.15 16.60 -6.24
CA GLN A 335 -17.13 16.71 -5.20
C GLN A 335 -15.75 16.22 -5.68
N PHE A 336 -15.73 15.29 -6.63
CA PHE A 336 -14.52 14.60 -7.11
C PHE A 336 -14.17 14.96 -8.55
N VAL A 337 -15.17 15.34 -9.36
CA VAL A 337 -15.03 15.66 -10.78
C VAL A 337 -15.21 17.17 -10.98
N ARG A 338 -14.22 17.81 -11.60
CA ARG A 338 -14.28 19.22 -12.00
C ARG A 338 -14.14 19.36 -13.51
N TYR A 339 -14.86 20.31 -14.09
CA TYR A 339 -14.69 20.67 -15.49
C TYR A 339 -13.74 21.86 -15.61
N SER A 340 -12.67 21.71 -16.38
CA SER A 340 -11.74 22.79 -16.69
C SER A 340 -12.14 23.46 -18.00
N SER A 341 -12.61 24.71 -17.93
CA SER A 341 -12.98 25.48 -19.14
C SER A 341 -11.77 25.81 -20.02
N LYS A 342 -10.55 25.84 -19.46
CA LYS A 342 -9.31 26.15 -20.18
C LYS A 342 -8.88 24.99 -21.08
N SER A 343 -8.86 23.77 -20.53
CA SER A 343 -8.48 22.56 -21.27
C SER A 343 -9.69 21.89 -21.95
N ARG A 344 -10.92 22.28 -21.60
CA ARG A 344 -12.19 21.67 -22.03
C ARG A 344 -12.33 20.20 -21.63
N GLN A 345 -11.69 19.81 -20.53
CA GLN A 345 -11.66 18.42 -20.04
C GLN A 345 -12.26 18.31 -18.65
N TYR A 346 -12.71 17.11 -18.32
CA TYR A 346 -13.06 16.73 -16.95
C TYR A 346 -11.81 16.21 -16.24
N ILE A 347 -11.67 16.59 -14.98
CA ILE A 347 -10.58 16.20 -14.09
C ILE A 347 -11.23 15.51 -12.90
N LEU A 348 -10.99 14.21 -12.77
CA LEU A 348 -11.39 13.39 -11.64
C LEU A 348 -10.21 13.29 -10.68
N ASN A 349 -10.44 13.64 -9.41
CA ASN A 349 -9.44 13.56 -8.36
C ASN A 349 -9.94 12.62 -7.25
N LEU A 350 -9.20 11.56 -6.98
CA LEU A 350 -9.55 10.54 -5.98
C LEU A 350 -8.29 9.91 -5.39
N ASN A 351 -8.33 9.41 -4.15
CA ASN A 351 -7.18 8.72 -3.58
C ASN A 351 -7.02 7.33 -4.19
N PHE A 352 -5.81 6.78 -4.25
CA PHE A 352 -5.62 5.39 -4.71
C PHE A 352 -6.28 4.38 -3.77
N VAL A 353 -5.96 4.46 -2.48
CA VAL A 353 -6.57 3.70 -1.39
C VAL A 353 -7.12 4.65 -0.33
N GLU A 354 -8.07 4.20 0.48
CA GLU A 354 -8.60 4.94 1.62
C GLU A 354 -8.63 4.07 2.88
N ASN A 355 -8.67 4.70 4.05
CA ASN A 355 -8.83 4.03 5.34
C ASN A 355 -7.74 2.99 5.69
N VAL A 356 -6.55 3.11 5.10
CA VAL A 356 -5.40 2.25 5.38
C VAL A 356 -4.70 2.71 6.67
N GLN A 357 -5.38 2.59 7.81
CA GLN A 357 -4.81 2.90 9.12
C GLN A 357 -4.46 1.60 9.85
N ASP A 358 -3.20 1.45 10.26
CA ASP A 358 -2.70 0.26 10.96
C ASP A 358 -2.91 -1.08 10.19
N MET A 359 -3.14 -1.02 8.87
CA MET A 359 -3.32 -2.16 7.97
C MET A 359 -2.22 -2.15 6.90
N VAL A 360 -1.80 -3.35 6.49
CA VAL A 360 -0.95 -3.58 5.32
C VAL A 360 -1.82 -4.13 4.21
N ILE A 361 -1.67 -3.66 2.98
CA ILE A 361 -2.34 -4.25 1.82
C ILE A 361 -1.29 -4.91 0.93
N ASP A 362 -1.40 -6.21 0.69
CA ASP A 362 -0.41 -6.94 -0.13
C ASP A 362 -0.58 -6.62 -1.61
N LYS A 363 -1.83 -6.65 -2.08
CA LYS A 363 -2.21 -6.29 -3.45
C LYS A 363 -3.41 -5.36 -3.43
N ALA A 364 -3.24 -4.15 -3.95
CA ALA A 364 -4.32 -3.21 -4.19
C ALA A 364 -4.57 -3.05 -5.69
N GLU A 365 -5.82 -3.14 -6.08
CA GLU A 365 -6.29 -2.87 -7.43
C GLU A 365 -7.36 -1.80 -7.40
N LEU A 366 -7.10 -0.69 -8.08
CA LEU A 366 -8.07 0.39 -8.27
C LEU A 366 -8.58 0.35 -9.70
N ARG A 367 -9.89 0.22 -9.86
CA ARG A 367 -10.59 0.24 -11.15
C ARG A 367 -11.49 1.46 -11.23
N VAL A 368 -11.12 2.41 -12.06
CA VAL A 368 -11.91 3.63 -12.29
C VAL A 368 -12.68 3.49 -13.60
N VAL A 369 -13.99 3.30 -13.49
CA VAL A 369 -14.92 3.15 -14.61
C VAL A 369 -15.48 4.52 -15.00
N LEU A 370 -15.02 5.05 -16.12
CA LEU A 370 -15.43 6.34 -16.65
C LEU A 370 -16.78 6.25 -17.39
N PRO A 371 -17.44 7.38 -17.65
CA PRO A 371 -18.68 7.41 -18.45
C PRO A 371 -18.47 6.86 -19.86
N GLU A 372 -19.51 6.24 -20.42
CA GLU A 372 -19.50 5.72 -21.79
C GLU A 372 -19.28 6.86 -22.80
N GLY A 373 -18.26 6.74 -23.63
CA GLY A 373 -17.88 7.77 -24.61
C GLY A 373 -16.81 8.75 -24.12
N ALA A 374 -16.22 8.53 -22.93
CA ALA A 374 -15.00 9.21 -22.51
C ALA A 374 -13.84 8.94 -23.49
N LYS A 375 -13.05 9.97 -23.78
CA LYS A 375 -11.91 9.92 -24.72
C LYS A 375 -10.69 10.62 -24.14
N ASN A 376 -9.52 10.40 -24.75
CA ASN A 376 -8.25 11.08 -24.42
C ASN A 376 -7.92 11.01 -22.93
N VAL A 377 -8.02 9.82 -22.35
CA VAL A 377 -7.82 9.60 -20.92
C VAL A 377 -6.34 9.70 -20.58
N GLN A 378 -5.99 10.52 -19.60
CA GLN A 378 -4.64 10.64 -19.06
C GLN A 378 -4.69 10.45 -17.55
N VAL A 379 -3.67 9.81 -16.99
CA VAL A 379 -3.61 9.42 -15.58
C VAL A 379 -2.31 9.96 -14.99
N ALA A 380 -2.41 10.72 -13.91
CA ALA A 380 -1.27 11.21 -13.14
C ALA A 380 -1.28 10.56 -11.75
N ILE A 381 -0.20 9.84 -11.43
CA ILE A 381 -0.02 9.07 -10.19
C ILE A 381 1.23 9.60 -9.48
N PRO A 382 1.16 9.98 -8.19
CA PRO A 382 2.28 10.61 -7.48
C PRO A 382 3.30 9.63 -6.88
N PHE A 383 3.18 8.33 -7.16
CA PHE A 383 4.03 7.26 -6.64
C PHE A 383 4.24 6.15 -7.68
N GLY A 384 5.22 5.26 -7.44
CA GLY A 384 5.49 4.11 -8.30
C GLY A 384 4.41 3.02 -8.22
N TYR A 385 3.96 2.54 -9.37
CA TYR A 385 2.94 1.49 -9.53
C TYR A 385 3.49 0.29 -10.30
N ASP A 386 2.88 -0.88 -10.13
CA ASP A 386 3.33 -2.13 -10.76
C ASP A 386 2.70 -2.31 -12.15
N SER A 387 1.41 -1.96 -12.30
CA SER A 387 0.73 -1.98 -13.59
C SER A 387 -0.26 -0.84 -13.74
N LEU A 388 -0.41 -0.37 -14.98
CA LEU A 388 -1.43 0.57 -15.42
C LEU A 388 -2.03 0.03 -16.72
N GLU A 389 -3.28 -0.40 -16.66
CA GLU A 389 -3.98 -0.98 -17.79
C GLU A 389 -5.23 -0.18 -18.16
N HIS A 390 -5.55 -0.20 -19.46
CA HIS A 390 -6.73 0.43 -20.00
C HIS A 390 -7.62 -0.64 -20.61
N THR A 391 -8.80 -0.82 -20.02
CA THR A 391 -9.75 -1.86 -20.40
C THR A 391 -11.12 -1.28 -20.71
N VAL A 392 -12.02 -2.14 -21.19
CA VAL A 392 -13.42 -1.77 -21.47
C VAL A 392 -14.33 -2.62 -20.60
N HIS A 393 -15.28 -1.98 -19.93
CA HIS A 393 -16.28 -2.65 -19.11
C HIS A 393 -17.69 -2.33 -19.62
N TYR A 394 -18.53 -3.35 -19.70
CA TYR A 394 -19.91 -3.22 -20.15
C TYR A 394 -20.85 -3.37 -18.95
N THR A 395 -21.66 -2.35 -18.71
CA THR A 395 -22.76 -2.40 -17.72
C THR A 395 -24.11 -2.17 -18.40
N ASN A 396 -25.15 -1.95 -17.58
CA ASN A 396 -26.52 -1.75 -18.04
C ASN A 396 -26.63 -0.55 -19.00
N PHE A 397 -27.34 -0.77 -20.10
CA PHE A 397 -27.59 0.21 -21.16
C PHE A 397 -26.32 0.85 -21.76
N ASP A 398 -25.19 0.14 -21.69
CA ASP A 398 -24.00 0.54 -22.44
C ASP A 398 -24.06 -0.06 -23.85
N SER A 399 -23.71 0.74 -24.86
CA SER A 399 -23.72 0.35 -26.29
C SER A 399 -22.32 0.17 -26.86
N THR A 400 -21.37 1.01 -26.44
CA THR A 400 -19.96 0.97 -26.88
C THR A 400 -19.01 0.54 -25.77
N GLY A 401 -19.53 0.31 -24.56
CA GLY A 401 -18.74 0.03 -23.36
C GLY A 401 -18.12 1.28 -22.73
N ARG A 402 -17.73 1.16 -21.48
CA ARG A 402 -17.10 2.20 -20.66
C ARG A 402 -15.61 2.01 -20.61
N TYR A 403 -14.88 3.12 -20.66
CA TYR A 403 -13.44 3.13 -20.49
C TYR A 403 -13.09 2.89 -19.02
N VAL A 404 -12.18 1.96 -18.75
CA VAL A 404 -11.72 1.64 -17.40
C VAL A 404 -10.22 1.83 -17.30
N VAL A 405 -9.80 2.55 -16.27
CA VAL A 405 -8.40 2.66 -15.86
C VAL A 405 -8.20 1.68 -14.70
N VAL A 406 -7.29 0.73 -14.85
CA VAL A 406 -6.92 -0.24 -13.82
C VAL A 406 -5.50 0.08 -13.36
N ILE A 407 -5.33 0.37 -12.07
CA ILE A 407 -4.03 0.63 -11.45
C ILE A 407 -3.80 -0.47 -10.42
N GLN A 408 -2.70 -1.21 -10.57
CA GLN A 408 -2.31 -2.23 -9.60
C GLN A 408 -1.02 -1.81 -8.89
N LYS A 409 -1.01 -2.04 -7.59
CA LYS A 409 0.17 -1.85 -6.76
C LYS A 409 0.25 -2.91 -5.66
N ASN A 410 1.42 -3.48 -5.50
CA ASN A 410 1.77 -4.37 -4.41
C ASN A 410 2.37 -3.59 -3.24
N ASN A 411 2.27 -4.17 -2.06
CA ASN A 411 2.84 -3.64 -0.81
C ASN A 411 2.41 -2.19 -0.51
N VAL A 412 1.13 -2.01 -0.23
CA VAL A 412 0.47 -0.72 -0.08
C VAL A 412 0.23 -0.40 1.39
N VAL A 413 0.82 0.72 1.81
CA VAL A 413 0.67 1.34 3.14
C VAL A 413 -0.04 2.70 3.06
N ARG A 414 -0.28 3.32 4.22
CA ARG A 414 -0.94 4.64 4.37
C ARG A 414 -0.33 5.73 3.49
N GLU A 415 0.98 5.71 3.26
CA GLU A 415 1.70 6.67 2.42
C GLU A 415 1.21 6.72 0.97
N HIS A 416 0.50 5.69 0.51
CA HIS A 416 -0.13 5.61 -0.81
C HIS A 416 -1.59 6.08 -0.82
N GLN A 417 -2.14 6.52 0.31
CA GLN A 417 -3.40 7.25 0.39
C GLN A 417 -3.17 8.68 -0.14
N GLN A 418 -2.82 8.78 -1.41
CA GLN A 418 -2.53 10.02 -2.12
C GLN A 418 -3.49 10.20 -3.30
N PRO A 419 -3.82 11.46 -3.63
CA PRO A 419 -4.70 11.76 -4.75
C PRO A 419 -4.04 11.39 -6.09
N ILE A 420 -4.75 10.62 -6.89
CA ILE A 420 -4.49 10.42 -8.32
C ILE A 420 -5.44 11.31 -9.13
N GLN A 421 -4.96 11.76 -10.28
CA GLN A 421 -5.77 12.60 -11.19
C GLN A 421 -5.99 11.88 -12.51
N ILE A 422 -7.24 11.81 -12.95
CA ILE A 422 -7.63 11.24 -14.23
C ILE A 422 -8.32 12.33 -15.03
N THR A 423 -7.75 12.71 -16.17
CA THR A 423 -8.32 13.71 -17.08
C THR A 423 -8.90 13.04 -18.31
N TYR A 424 -10.08 13.47 -18.76
CA TYR A 424 -10.74 12.91 -19.93
C TYR A 424 -11.68 13.90 -20.61
N ASP A 425 -11.90 13.67 -21.91
CA ASP A 425 -12.83 14.41 -22.73
C ASP A 425 -14.20 13.73 -22.72
N TYR A 426 -15.25 14.49 -22.46
CA TYR A 426 -16.62 13.99 -22.50
C TYR A 426 -17.57 15.03 -23.14
N PRO A 427 -17.87 14.91 -24.44
CA PRO A 427 -18.75 15.86 -25.11
C PRO A 427 -20.20 15.65 -24.66
N SER A 428 -20.93 16.75 -24.40
CA SER A 428 -22.31 16.71 -23.88
C SER A 428 -23.29 15.95 -24.78
N SER A 429 -23.00 15.82 -26.08
CA SER A 429 -23.80 14.99 -27.00
C SER A 429 -23.83 13.51 -26.61
N ARG A 430 -22.82 13.02 -25.87
CA ARG A 430 -22.77 11.63 -25.39
C ARG A 430 -23.81 11.33 -24.31
N LEU A 431 -24.34 12.34 -23.62
CA LEU A 431 -25.44 12.15 -22.67
C LEU A 431 -26.71 11.63 -23.36
N LEU A 432 -26.90 11.94 -24.65
CA LEU A 432 -28.05 11.49 -25.43
C LEU A 432 -27.89 10.07 -25.99
N GLN A 433 -26.68 9.50 -25.97
CA GLN A 433 -26.40 8.17 -26.56
C GLN A 433 -27.28 7.09 -25.93
N LYS A 434 -27.36 7.05 -24.59
CA LYS A 434 -28.14 6.02 -23.88
C LYS A 434 -29.64 6.09 -24.16
N PRO A 435 -30.31 7.26 -24.01
CA PRO A 435 -31.72 7.39 -24.40
C PRO A 435 -31.97 7.01 -25.86
N LEU A 436 -31.12 7.47 -26.80
CA LEU A 436 -31.31 7.19 -28.23
C LEU A 436 -31.20 5.70 -28.55
N VAL A 437 -30.23 4.99 -27.96
CA VAL A 437 -30.08 3.53 -28.15
C VAL A 437 -31.30 2.78 -27.60
N ALA A 438 -31.78 3.15 -26.41
CA ALA A 438 -32.97 2.53 -25.83
C ALA A 438 -34.22 2.80 -26.68
N SER A 439 -34.43 4.05 -27.12
CA SER A 439 -35.54 4.42 -28.01
C SER A 439 -35.46 3.71 -29.35
N ALA A 440 -34.27 3.58 -29.95
CA ALA A 440 -34.07 2.85 -31.19
C ALA A 440 -34.41 1.35 -31.04
N ALA A 441 -34.01 0.72 -29.94
CA ALA A 441 -34.35 -0.69 -29.67
C ALA A 441 -35.86 -0.92 -29.57
N VAL A 442 -36.57 -0.05 -28.85
CA VAL A 442 -38.04 -0.09 -28.75
C VAL A 442 -38.70 0.18 -30.10
N PHE A 443 -38.18 1.16 -30.86
CA PHE A 443 -38.68 1.48 -32.20
C PHE A 443 -38.52 0.30 -33.17
N ILE A 444 -37.39 -0.40 -33.14
CA ILE A 444 -37.14 -1.61 -33.95
C ILE A 444 -38.16 -2.70 -33.59
N LEU A 445 -38.50 -2.88 -32.31
CA LEU A 445 -39.51 -3.84 -31.89
C LEU A 445 -40.90 -3.50 -32.46
N PHE A 446 -41.30 -2.23 -32.45
CA PHE A 446 -42.55 -1.81 -33.08
C PHE A 446 -42.52 -1.98 -34.60
N LEU A 447 -41.40 -1.65 -35.26
CA LEU A 447 -41.24 -1.83 -36.69
C LEU A 447 -41.31 -3.31 -37.09
N ALA A 448 -40.66 -4.19 -36.32
CA ALA A 448 -40.72 -5.63 -36.53
C ALA A 448 -42.16 -6.17 -36.37
N SER A 449 -42.90 -5.70 -35.36
CA SER A 449 -44.32 -6.04 -35.18
C SER A 449 -45.18 -5.59 -36.36
N ILE A 450 -44.97 -4.37 -36.86
CA ILE A 450 -45.66 -3.86 -38.05
C ILE A 450 -45.34 -4.73 -39.26
N LEU A 451 -44.07 -5.05 -39.52
CA LEU A 451 -43.67 -5.89 -40.64
C LEU A 451 -44.26 -7.31 -40.52
N PHE A 452 -44.20 -7.90 -39.33
CA PHE A 452 -44.76 -9.22 -39.06
C PHE A 452 -46.27 -9.25 -39.31
N SER A 453 -47.00 -8.21 -38.89
CA SER A 453 -48.44 -8.08 -39.15
C SER A 453 -48.81 -7.99 -40.65
N ARG A 454 -47.85 -7.60 -41.50
CA ARG A 454 -48.01 -7.47 -42.95
C ARG A 454 -47.62 -8.74 -43.73
N LEU A 455 -46.97 -9.70 -43.08
CA LEU A 455 -46.62 -10.98 -43.72
C LEU A 455 -47.86 -11.89 -43.76
N SER A 456 -48.35 -12.17 -44.97
CA SER A 456 -49.41 -13.16 -45.16
C SER A 456 -48.81 -14.57 -45.11
N LEU A 457 -48.90 -15.24 -43.96
CA LEU A 457 -48.48 -16.63 -43.78
C LEU A 457 -49.57 -17.65 -44.19
N SER A 458 -50.55 -17.23 -45.02
CA SER A 458 -51.62 -18.10 -45.49
C SER A 458 -51.14 -18.95 -46.67
N ILE A 459 -51.30 -20.28 -46.56
CA ILE A 459 -50.90 -21.24 -47.60
C ILE A 459 -51.93 -21.29 -48.75
N GLU A 460 -53.19 -20.92 -48.49
CA GLU A 460 -54.22 -20.77 -49.51
C GLU A 460 -54.51 -19.30 -49.81
N SER A 461 -54.67 -18.98 -51.10
CA SER A 461 -55.04 -17.65 -51.57
C SER A 461 -56.51 -17.37 -51.25
N PRO A 462 -56.87 -16.29 -50.54
CA PRO A 462 -58.26 -16.04 -50.19
C PRO A 462 -59.10 -15.78 -51.45
N ALA A 463 -60.20 -16.53 -51.62
CA ALA A 463 -61.18 -16.24 -52.64
C ALA A 463 -61.78 -14.83 -52.43
N LYS A 464 -61.75 -14.01 -53.49
CA LYS A 464 -62.31 -12.65 -53.51
C LYS A 464 -63.76 -12.68 -53.00
N LYS A 465 -64.02 -12.06 -51.85
CA LYS A 465 -65.38 -11.66 -51.49
C LYS A 465 -65.73 -10.39 -52.28
N SER A 466 -66.62 -10.51 -53.26
CA SER A 466 -67.29 -9.37 -53.88
C SER A 466 -68.22 -8.71 -52.87
N GLN A 467 -68.35 -7.38 -52.99
CA GLN A 467 -69.10 -6.47 -52.12
C GLN A 467 -70.50 -6.95 -51.73
#